data_AF-A0A2V8HEN9-F1
#
_entry.id   AF-A0A2V8HEN9-F1
#
_cell.length_a   1.000
_cell.length_b   1.000
_cell.length_c   1.000
_cell.angle_alpha   90.00
_cell.angle_beta   90.00
_cell.angle_gamma   90.00
#
_symmetry.space_group_name_H-M   'P 1'
#
loop_
_entity.id
_entity.type
_entity.pdbx_description
1 polymer ?
#
loop_
_entity_poly.entity_id
_entity_poly.type
_entity_poly.pdbx_seq_one_letter_code
_entity_poly.pdbx_strand_id
1 'polypeptide(L)'
;MPITVASMSTGISRVYTCAMRFLRMLTNSLLAGALGAAYLTILVLQLNPQVPLWSYSVLHWYATLGAFYGLHLALLFYVVMLLREMVSLDAFRPGWISVRLLAWLSAVAAAVAALLMWLNRQGLAAVFTETDLRRLTIGAAATTASAVVLLGIAIAHYSFGRHGSRVGAALLGIAITGSLALPVAARGVGGALPLGGRRVSIATAPFSAAGPRVLLVALDGASLDYILPRAAEGRLPNFGRLLDRGAFFDLATIRPTQPDPVWAAAATGIYPSKNGVRSAASYFARGDDRPVDLLPEHCFSHVLVHLGIIRDQPNSSIAWRARPLWTILGDYGISSGIVRWPLTYPAEPIRGFLVTDRFHQLVGSMFEFDGRAAYPSELEPVVREAFNESGEPASDPLAIGVAAPEAAAARRDRFYSHALQSLAAERPVRFSTIRYQALDTIGHRYLRYVQPGSFENVSDEERQKYGGILDRYYAYVDAEVGRAIEGLTPGDLLLVVSGFGMQPVDPLKHVLARITRQPDLSGTHDRAPDGFLFAYGTAVEPGRHQRGSIVDVAPTVLYYLGVPIGRDMDGYARADLFAKAFTVERPITFIPSHGR
;
A
#
# COMPACT_ATOMS: atom_id res chain seq x y z
N MET A 1 -63.96 45.13 21.81
CA MET A 1 -63.00 44.79 20.73
C MET A 1 -62.19 43.57 21.18
N PRO A 2 -62.43 42.37 20.65
CA PRO A 2 -61.61 41.19 20.91
C PRO A 2 -60.54 41.08 19.83
N ILE A 3 -59.31 41.46 20.16
CA ILE A 3 -58.11 41.07 19.42
C ILE A 3 -57.34 40.14 20.37
N THR A 4 -56.54 39.21 19.81
CA THR A 4 -55.59 38.29 20.48
C THR A 4 -56.09 36.97 21.10
N VAL A 5 -56.63 36.06 20.27
CA VAL A 5 -56.45 34.60 20.48
C VAL A 5 -56.16 33.88 19.15
N ALA A 6 -56.78 34.32 18.04
CA ALA A 6 -56.62 33.68 16.72
C ALA A 6 -55.20 33.77 16.14
N SER A 7 -54.44 34.85 16.38
CA SER A 7 -53.09 35.02 15.81
C SER A 7 -52.02 34.11 16.45
N MET A 8 -52.16 33.79 17.75
CA MET A 8 -51.26 32.85 18.44
C MET A 8 -51.47 31.40 17.96
N SER A 9 -52.72 30.97 17.74
CA SER A 9 -53.04 29.63 17.23
C SER A 9 -52.46 29.39 15.82
N THR A 10 -52.55 30.39 14.94
CA THR A 10 -51.95 30.33 13.59
C THR A 10 -50.42 30.34 13.61
N GLY A 11 -49.79 31.05 14.55
CA GLY A 11 -48.34 31.06 14.72
C GLY A 11 -47.80 29.71 15.18
N ILE A 12 -48.45 29.10 16.18
CA ILE A 12 -48.10 27.77 16.69
C ILE A 12 -48.28 26.71 15.58
N SER A 13 -49.41 26.70 14.88
CA SER A 13 -49.66 25.76 13.77
C SER A 13 -48.60 25.86 12.66
N ARG A 14 -48.16 27.07 12.29
CA ARG A 14 -47.09 27.28 11.30
C ARG A 14 -45.75 26.73 11.77
N VAL A 15 -45.37 26.97 13.03
CA VAL A 15 -44.11 26.46 13.61
C VAL A 15 -44.13 24.93 13.67
N TYR A 16 -45.22 24.31 14.11
CA TYR A 16 -45.37 22.85 14.15
C TYR A 16 -45.31 22.21 12.76
N THR A 17 -45.94 22.84 11.76
CA THR A 17 -45.91 22.34 10.37
C THR A 17 -44.51 22.43 9.76
N CYS A 18 -43.77 23.48 10.12
CA CYS A 18 -42.37 23.67 9.71
C CYS A 18 -41.44 22.63 10.38
N ALA A 19 -41.57 22.42 11.69
CA ALA A 19 -40.78 21.44 12.44
C ALA A 19 -41.01 19.99 11.95
N MET A 20 -42.27 19.62 11.72
CA MET A 20 -42.64 18.30 11.18
C MET A 20 -42.04 18.03 9.80
N ARG A 21 -41.87 19.08 8.97
CA ARG A 21 -41.27 18.94 7.64
C ARG A 21 -39.80 18.60 7.71
N PHE A 22 -39.03 19.31 8.54
CA PHE A 22 -37.60 19.03 8.74
C PHE A 22 -37.38 17.63 9.31
N LEU A 23 -38.23 17.19 10.23
CA LEU A 23 -38.15 15.84 10.78
C LEU A 23 -38.37 14.75 9.72
N ARG A 24 -39.29 14.95 8.77
CA ARG A 24 -39.49 14.02 7.64
C ARG A 24 -38.31 14.02 6.67
N MET A 25 -37.70 15.18 6.42
CA MET A 25 -36.46 15.24 5.63
C MET A 25 -35.35 14.44 6.32
N LEU A 26 -35.20 14.59 7.63
CA LEU A 26 -34.24 13.84 8.43
C LEU A 26 -34.49 12.32 8.36
N THR A 27 -35.73 11.85 8.45
CA THR A 27 -36.03 10.41 8.33
C THR A 27 -35.58 9.84 6.99
N ASN A 28 -35.89 10.52 5.88
CA ASN A 28 -35.50 10.05 4.55
C ASN A 28 -33.98 10.12 4.33
N SER A 29 -33.31 11.14 4.89
CA SER A 29 -31.86 11.24 4.80
C SER A 29 -31.14 10.17 5.62
N LEU A 30 -31.66 9.83 6.81
CA LEU A 30 -31.15 8.72 7.63
C LEU A 30 -31.27 7.37 6.91
N LEU A 31 -32.41 7.09 6.28
CA LEU A 31 -32.61 5.86 5.50
C LEU A 31 -31.65 5.79 4.30
N ALA A 32 -31.50 6.88 3.56
CA ALA A 32 -30.57 6.95 2.43
C ALA A 32 -29.10 6.86 2.89
N GLY A 33 -28.75 7.49 4.01
CA GLY A 33 -27.43 7.42 4.61
C GLY A 33 -27.07 5.99 5.06
N ALA A 34 -28.00 5.29 5.71
CA ALA A 34 -27.84 3.88 6.09
C ALA A 34 -27.65 2.98 4.86
N LEU A 35 -28.41 3.21 3.78
CA LEU A 35 -28.23 2.48 2.52
C LEU A 35 -26.85 2.75 1.89
N GLY A 36 -26.40 4.01 1.87
CA GLY A 36 -25.08 4.38 1.38
C GLY A 36 -23.94 3.72 2.17
N ALA A 37 -24.06 3.70 3.50
CA ALA A 37 -23.11 2.99 4.36
C ALA A 37 -23.13 1.47 4.11
N ALA A 38 -24.29 0.87 3.86
CA ALA A 38 -24.40 -0.54 3.52
C ALA A 38 -23.64 -0.87 2.21
N TYR A 39 -23.74 -0.03 1.18
CA TYR A 39 -22.95 -0.21 -0.05
C TYR A 39 -21.44 -0.11 0.20
N LEU A 40 -20.99 0.83 1.04
CA LEU A 40 -19.57 0.94 1.40
C LEU A 40 -19.09 -0.30 2.15
N THR A 41 -19.89 -0.85 3.07
CA THR A 41 -19.56 -2.11 3.73
C THR A 41 -19.48 -3.26 2.75
N ILE A 42 -20.40 -3.35 1.78
CA ILE A 42 -20.35 -4.37 0.72
C ILE A 42 -19.06 -4.25 -0.10
N LEU A 43 -18.63 -3.03 -0.42
CA LEU A 43 -17.35 -2.80 -1.10
C LEU A 43 -16.18 -3.28 -0.24
N VAL A 44 -16.12 -2.94 1.06
CA VAL A 44 -15.08 -3.47 1.98
C VAL A 44 -15.05 -4.99 1.96
N LEU A 45 -16.20 -5.65 2.02
CA LEU A 45 -16.28 -7.11 1.99
C LEU A 45 -15.80 -7.65 0.65
N GLN A 46 -16.18 -7.05 -0.48
CA GLN A 46 -15.71 -7.49 -1.80
C GLN A 46 -14.21 -7.36 -1.99
N LEU A 47 -13.59 -6.33 -1.43
CA LEU A 47 -12.14 -6.18 -1.45
C LEU A 47 -11.42 -7.22 -0.56
N ASN A 48 -12.15 -7.79 0.40
CA ASN A 48 -11.63 -8.74 1.37
C ASN A 48 -12.39 -10.08 1.32
N PRO A 49 -12.26 -10.87 0.23
CA PRO A 49 -12.98 -12.13 0.05
C PRO A 49 -12.68 -13.17 1.14
N GLN A 50 -11.60 -13.01 1.90
CA GLN A 50 -11.21 -13.88 3.01
C GLN A 50 -12.07 -13.75 4.27
N VAL A 51 -12.92 -12.71 4.35
CA VAL A 51 -13.86 -12.51 5.46
C VAL A 51 -15.11 -13.36 5.22
N PRO A 52 -15.51 -14.27 6.12
CA PRO A 52 -16.75 -15.03 5.96
C PRO A 52 -17.97 -14.11 6.05
N LEU A 53 -18.93 -14.27 5.13
CA LEU A 53 -20.15 -13.45 5.12
C LEU A 53 -20.99 -13.61 6.40
N TRP A 54 -20.98 -14.80 6.98
CA TRP A 54 -21.72 -15.14 8.20
C TRP A 54 -20.77 -15.09 9.40
N SER A 55 -20.37 -13.88 9.81
CA SER A 55 -19.45 -13.68 10.94
C SER A 55 -19.77 -12.41 11.73
N TYR A 56 -19.40 -12.41 13.02
CA TYR A 56 -19.46 -11.20 13.86
C TYR A 56 -18.64 -10.05 13.28
N SER A 57 -17.55 -10.35 12.57
CA SER A 57 -16.72 -9.35 11.89
C SER A 57 -17.53 -8.53 10.90
N VAL A 58 -18.38 -9.17 10.08
CA VAL A 58 -19.26 -8.46 9.14
C VAL A 58 -20.17 -7.48 9.90
N LEU A 59 -20.76 -7.90 11.03
CA LEU A 59 -21.59 -7.04 11.86
C LEU A 59 -20.81 -5.84 12.41
N HIS A 60 -19.59 -6.04 12.92
CA HIS A 60 -18.74 -4.96 13.41
C HIS A 60 -18.39 -3.95 12.30
N TRP A 61 -18.13 -4.42 11.08
CA TRP A 61 -17.90 -3.55 9.94
C TRP A 61 -19.16 -2.75 9.56
N TYR A 62 -20.34 -3.38 9.51
CA TYR A 62 -21.60 -2.65 9.30
C TYR A 62 -21.86 -1.60 10.39
N ALA A 63 -21.61 -1.94 11.66
CA ALA A 63 -21.79 -1.01 12.78
C ALA A 63 -20.80 0.17 12.71
N THR A 64 -19.52 -0.13 12.50
CA THR A 64 -18.44 0.88 12.44
C THR A 64 -18.64 1.85 11.28
N LEU A 65 -18.88 1.32 10.07
CA LEU A 65 -19.08 2.14 8.88
C LEU A 65 -20.45 2.82 8.87
N GLY A 66 -21.49 2.16 9.39
CA GLY A 66 -22.82 2.72 9.57
C GLY A 66 -22.81 3.94 10.50
N ALA A 67 -22.12 3.85 11.64
CA ALA A 67 -22.02 4.95 12.59
C ALA A 67 -21.31 6.18 11.99
N PHE A 68 -20.26 5.97 11.21
CA PHE A 68 -19.54 7.06 10.57
C PHE A 68 -20.20 7.51 9.25
N TYR A 69 -20.14 6.69 8.20
CA TYR A 69 -20.63 7.08 6.88
C TYR A 69 -22.14 7.25 6.86
N GLY A 70 -22.90 6.45 7.59
CA GLY A 70 -24.36 6.57 7.63
C GLY A 70 -24.79 7.95 8.15
N LEU A 71 -24.14 8.44 9.20
CA LEU A 71 -24.38 9.78 9.75
C LEU A 71 -23.97 10.90 8.79
N HIS A 72 -22.77 10.82 8.20
CA HIS A 72 -22.26 11.85 7.30
C HIS A 72 -23.04 11.91 5.99
N LEU A 73 -23.41 10.76 5.41
CA LEU A 73 -24.24 10.70 4.22
C LEU A 73 -25.67 11.19 4.51
N ALA A 74 -26.22 10.87 5.69
CA ALA A 74 -27.52 11.41 6.10
C ALA A 74 -27.48 12.93 6.24
N LEU A 75 -26.41 13.49 6.80
CA LEU A 75 -26.21 14.94 6.86
C LEU A 75 -26.09 15.55 5.46
N LEU A 76 -25.28 14.94 4.58
CA LEU A 76 -25.11 15.40 3.20
C LEU A 76 -26.43 15.43 2.44
N PHE A 77 -27.19 14.32 2.47
CA PHE A 77 -28.50 14.25 1.83
C PHE A 77 -29.48 15.26 2.42
N TYR A 78 -29.45 15.47 3.74
CA TYR A 78 -30.27 16.48 4.41
C TYR A 78 -29.94 17.89 3.91
N VAL A 79 -28.66 18.26 3.84
CA VAL A 79 -28.20 19.57 3.33
C VAL A 79 -28.57 19.75 1.85
N VAL A 80 -28.38 18.73 1.01
CA VAL A 80 -28.79 18.79 -0.41
C VAL A 80 -30.29 19.05 -0.54
N MET A 81 -31.12 18.41 0.30
CA MET A 81 -32.56 18.67 0.30
C MET A 81 -32.91 20.08 0.76
N LEU A 82 -32.19 20.64 1.75
CA LEU A 82 -32.36 22.03 2.19
C LEU A 82 -31.96 23.02 1.09
N LEU A 83 -30.80 22.83 0.45
CA LEU A 83 -30.34 23.68 -0.64
C LEU A 83 -31.29 23.66 -1.82
N ARG A 84 -31.81 22.48 -2.18
CA ARG A 84 -32.86 22.35 -3.19
C ARG A 84 -34.09 23.18 -2.81
N GLU A 85 -34.51 23.15 -1.55
CA GLU A 85 -35.65 23.94 -1.09
C GLU A 85 -35.39 25.45 -1.20
N MET A 86 -34.16 25.91 -0.92
CA MET A 86 -33.80 27.33 -1.07
C MET A 86 -33.85 27.82 -2.52
N VAL A 87 -33.54 26.93 -3.49
CA VAL A 87 -33.50 27.27 -4.92
C VAL A 87 -34.87 27.06 -5.59
N SER A 88 -35.70 26.17 -5.06
CA SER A 88 -37.02 25.82 -5.62
C SER A 88 -38.10 26.76 -5.10
N LEU A 89 -38.90 27.35 -6.00
CA LEU A 89 -40.07 28.17 -5.65
C LEU A 89 -41.19 27.34 -4.98
N ASP A 90 -41.19 26.02 -5.18
CA ASP A 90 -42.16 25.11 -4.57
C ASP A 90 -41.72 24.56 -3.21
N ALA A 91 -42.62 24.64 -2.22
CA ALA A 91 -42.38 24.09 -0.89
C ALA A 91 -42.24 22.55 -0.92
N PHE A 92 -41.04 22.05 -0.61
CA PHE A 92 -40.76 20.61 -0.54
C PHE A 92 -41.42 19.97 0.70
N ARG A 93 -42.44 19.12 0.52
CA ARG A 93 -43.18 18.47 1.62
C ARG A 93 -43.11 16.94 1.52
N PRO A 94 -41.97 16.32 1.88
CA PRO A 94 -41.86 14.86 1.85
C PRO A 94 -42.77 14.22 2.91
N GLY A 95 -43.19 12.98 2.65
CA GLY A 95 -43.74 12.10 3.68
C GLY A 95 -42.63 11.56 4.60
N TRP A 96 -42.99 10.93 5.71
CA TRP A 96 -42.04 10.29 6.63
C TRP A 96 -41.13 9.28 5.93
N ILE A 97 -41.72 8.48 5.03
CA ILE A 97 -41.00 7.60 4.10
C ILE A 97 -41.52 7.96 2.69
N SER A 98 -40.72 8.71 1.95
CA SER A 98 -41.10 9.24 0.64
C SER A 98 -40.51 8.36 -0.46
N VAL A 99 -41.33 7.52 -1.08
CA VAL A 99 -40.92 6.64 -2.20
C VAL A 99 -40.24 7.43 -3.31
N ARG A 100 -40.79 8.60 -3.68
CA ARG A 100 -40.21 9.46 -4.72
C ARG A 100 -38.79 9.93 -4.36
N LEU A 101 -38.59 10.35 -3.12
CA LEU A 101 -37.31 10.86 -2.66
C LEU A 101 -36.30 9.71 -2.50
N LEU A 102 -36.72 8.61 -1.86
CA LEU A 102 -35.90 7.43 -1.66
C LEU A 102 -35.50 6.77 -2.98
N ALA A 103 -36.35 6.79 -4.02
CA ALA A 103 -35.98 6.30 -5.34
C ALA A 103 -34.79 7.08 -5.93
N TRP A 104 -34.81 8.42 -5.87
CA TRP A 104 -33.68 9.25 -6.32
C TRP A 104 -32.43 9.06 -5.45
N LEU A 105 -32.58 9.09 -4.12
CA LEU A 105 -31.44 8.95 -3.21
C LEU A 105 -30.79 7.56 -3.31
N SER A 106 -31.58 6.49 -3.44
CA SER A 106 -31.07 5.13 -3.62
C SER A 106 -30.42 4.94 -4.99
N ALA A 107 -30.95 5.53 -6.06
CA ALA A 107 -30.32 5.51 -7.38
C ALA A 107 -28.95 6.22 -7.36
N VAL A 108 -28.87 7.41 -6.77
CA VAL A 108 -27.60 8.15 -6.61
C VAL A 108 -26.61 7.36 -5.75
N ALA A 109 -27.04 6.85 -4.60
CA ALA A 109 -26.18 6.06 -3.72
C ALA A 109 -25.65 4.79 -4.43
N ALA A 110 -26.50 4.08 -5.18
CA ALA A 110 -26.10 2.91 -5.96
C ALA A 110 -25.14 3.27 -7.10
N ALA A 111 -25.36 4.39 -7.80
CA ALA A 111 -24.48 4.84 -8.87
C ALA A 111 -23.08 5.23 -8.34
N VAL A 112 -23.02 5.94 -7.21
CA VAL A 112 -21.75 6.28 -6.54
C VAL A 112 -21.05 5.01 -6.04
N ALA A 113 -21.79 4.07 -5.44
CA ALA A 113 -21.24 2.79 -5.01
C ALA A 113 -20.65 1.99 -6.20
N ALA A 114 -21.37 1.91 -7.31
CA ALA A 114 -20.89 1.27 -8.54
C ALA A 114 -19.60 1.93 -9.05
N LEU A 115 -19.56 3.27 -9.10
CA LEU A 115 -18.36 4.02 -9.48
C LEU A 115 -17.18 3.69 -8.56
N LEU A 116 -17.38 3.71 -7.24
CA LEU A 116 -16.33 3.36 -6.27
C LEU A 116 -15.83 1.92 -6.45
N MET A 117 -16.72 0.97 -6.71
CA MET A 117 -16.36 -0.43 -6.99
C MET A 117 -15.50 -0.54 -8.26
N TRP A 118 -15.85 0.17 -9.34
CA TRP A 118 -15.07 0.19 -10.57
C TRP A 118 -13.69 0.85 -10.39
N LEU A 119 -13.62 1.97 -9.67
CA LEU A 119 -12.35 2.65 -9.36
C LEU A 119 -11.43 1.75 -8.54
N ASN A 120 -11.94 1.11 -7.49
CA ASN A 120 -11.17 0.18 -6.66
C ASN A 120 -10.74 -1.06 -7.45
N ARG A 121 -11.60 -1.61 -8.31
CA ARG A 121 -11.23 -2.72 -9.21
C ARG A 121 -10.05 -2.36 -10.12
N GLN A 122 -10.02 -1.13 -10.64
CA GLN A 122 -8.93 -0.66 -11.50
C GLN A 122 -7.66 -0.40 -10.69
N GLY A 123 -7.76 0.28 -9.55
CA GLY A 123 -6.61 0.68 -8.73
C GLY A 123 -5.92 -0.49 -8.04
N LEU A 124 -6.68 -1.51 -7.59
CA LEU A 124 -6.17 -2.62 -6.78
C LEU A 124 -5.97 -3.91 -7.59
N ALA A 125 -6.05 -3.87 -8.92
CA ALA A 125 -6.02 -5.07 -9.78
C ALA A 125 -4.81 -5.97 -9.52
N ALA A 126 -3.62 -5.39 -9.27
CA ALA A 126 -2.38 -6.13 -9.00
C ALA A 126 -2.39 -6.92 -7.68
N VAL A 127 -3.34 -6.62 -6.79
CA VAL A 127 -3.44 -7.20 -5.44
C VAL A 127 -4.46 -8.35 -5.39
N PHE A 128 -5.23 -8.57 -6.45
CA PHE A 128 -6.25 -9.61 -6.53
C PHE A 128 -5.81 -10.81 -7.37
N THR A 129 -6.36 -11.97 -7.05
CA THR A 129 -6.33 -13.11 -7.96
C THR A 129 -7.28 -12.84 -9.13
N GLU A 130 -7.09 -13.52 -10.26
CA GLU A 130 -8.00 -13.40 -11.41
C GLU A 130 -9.46 -13.75 -11.01
N THR A 131 -9.63 -14.73 -10.13
CA THR A 131 -10.95 -15.13 -9.63
C THR A 131 -11.60 -14.04 -8.77
N ASP A 132 -10.84 -13.43 -7.85
CA ASP A 132 -11.36 -12.37 -7.00
C ASP A 132 -11.68 -11.11 -7.80
N LEU A 133 -10.81 -10.77 -8.76
CA LEU A 133 -11.03 -9.63 -9.66
C LEU A 133 -12.28 -9.84 -10.52
N ARG A 134 -12.53 -11.06 -11.00
CA ARG A 134 -13.76 -11.42 -11.72
C ARG A 134 -14.99 -11.26 -10.83
N ARG A 135 -14.95 -11.72 -9.58
CA ARG A 135 -16.06 -11.57 -8.62
C ARG A 135 -16.35 -10.10 -8.28
N LEU A 136 -15.31 -9.30 -8.04
CA LEU A 136 -15.43 -7.85 -7.86
C LEU A 136 -16.04 -7.17 -9.10
N THR A 137 -15.65 -7.61 -10.30
CA THR A 137 -16.22 -7.11 -11.57
C THR A 137 -17.70 -7.44 -11.71
N ILE A 138 -18.11 -8.69 -11.40
CA ILE A 138 -19.52 -9.09 -11.41
C ILE A 138 -20.30 -8.30 -10.35
N GLY A 139 -19.72 -8.10 -9.17
CA GLY A 139 -20.29 -7.26 -8.12
C GLY A 139 -20.53 -5.82 -8.57
N ALA A 140 -19.51 -5.18 -9.17
CA ALA A 140 -19.62 -3.82 -9.70
C ALA A 140 -20.67 -3.73 -10.82
N ALA A 141 -20.72 -4.70 -11.73
CA ALA A 141 -21.74 -4.78 -12.78
C ALA A 141 -23.15 -4.95 -12.21
N ALA A 142 -23.33 -5.79 -11.20
CA ALA A 142 -24.61 -5.98 -10.51
C ALA A 142 -25.10 -4.70 -9.82
N THR A 143 -24.20 -3.98 -9.13
CA THR A 143 -24.52 -2.67 -8.53
C THR A 143 -24.84 -1.63 -9.60
N THR A 144 -24.13 -1.65 -10.73
CA THR A 144 -24.40 -0.77 -11.89
C THR A 144 -25.80 -1.02 -12.46
N ALA A 145 -26.14 -2.28 -12.73
CA ALA A 145 -27.47 -2.66 -13.22
C ALA A 145 -28.57 -2.26 -12.22
N SER A 146 -28.32 -2.46 -10.93
CA SER A 146 -29.23 -2.04 -9.87
C SER A 146 -29.42 -0.52 -9.82
N ALA A 147 -28.35 0.26 -10.03
CA ALA A 147 -28.42 1.72 -10.11
C ALA A 147 -29.28 2.17 -11.30
N VAL A 148 -29.16 1.52 -12.47
CA VAL A 148 -30.01 1.78 -13.65
C VAL A 148 -31.48 1.46 -13.36
N VAL A 149 -31.77 0.33 -12.72
CA VAL A 149 -33.14 -0.04 -12.32
C VAL A 149 -33.73 0.98 -11.34
N LEU A 150 -32.98 1.36 -10.31
CA LEU A 150 -33.41 2.36 -9.32
C LEU A 150 -33.62 3.73 -9.99
N LEU A 151 -32.79 4.12 -10.94
CA LEU A 151 -32.95 5.33 -11.73
C LEU A 151 -34.22 5.27 -12.60
N GLY A 152 -34.48 4.14 -13.26
CA GLY A 152 -35.72 3.92 -14.02
C GLY A 152 -36.97 4.05 -13.15
N ILE A 153 -36.96 3.45 -11.95
CA ILE A 153 -38.02 3.59 -10.95
C ILE A 153 -38.18 5.07 -10.52
N ALA A 154 -37.08 5.78 -10.30
CA ALA A 154 -37.09 7.19 -9.91
C ALA A 154 -37.69 8.09 -11.01
N ILE A 155 -37.32 7.86 -12.27
CA ILE A 155 -37.84 8.57 -13.45
C ILE A 155 -39.32 8.26 -13.65
N ALA A 156 -39.73 7.00 -13.55
CA ALA A 156 -41.12 6.59 -13.68
C ALA A 156 -42.00 7.24 -12.60
N HIS A 157 -41.55 7.26 -11.35
CA HIS A 157 -42.25 7.94 -10.25
C HIS A 157 -42.27 9.46 -10.37
N TYR A 158 -41.26 10.05 -11.01
CA TYR A 158 -41.24 11.48 -11.31
C TYR A 158 -42.25 11.83 -12.42
N SER A 159 -42.30 11.01 -13.48
CA SER A 159 -43.04 11.30 -14.71
C SER A 159 -44.53 10.95 -14.65
N PHE A 160 -44.91 9.86 -13.98
CA PHE A 160 -46.30 9.35 -14.01
C PHE A 160 -47.14 9.69 -12.76
N GLY A 161 -46.59 10.48 -11.82
CA GLY A 161 -47.35 10.95 -10.65
C GLY A 161 -47.81 9.84 -9.69
N ARG A 162 -48.71 10.19 -8.76
CA ARG A 162 -49.04 9.43 -7.52
C ARG A 162 -49.79 8.09 -7.70
N HIS A 163 -49.95 7.57 -8.92
CA HIS A 163 -50.80 6.42 -9.17
C HIS A 163 -50.05 5.10 -8.89
N GLY A 164 -50.35 4.46 -7.75
CA GLY A 164 -49.86 3.12 -7.39
C GLY A 164 -48.90 3.05 -6.19
N SER A 165 -49.16 3.77 -5.09
CA SER A 165 -48.19 3.96 -3.98
C SER A 165 -47.67 2.66 -3.32
N ARG A 166 -48.43 1.56 -3.35
CA ARG A 166 -48.01 0.26 -2.79
C ARG A 166 -47.15 -0.54 -3.74
N VAL A 167 -47.51 -0.59 -5.03
CA VAL A 167 -46.75 -1.33 -6.05
C VAL A 167 -45.39 -0.66 -6.28
N GLY A 168 -45.36 0.67 -6.41
CA GLY A 168 -44.10 1.41 -6.55
C GLY A 168 -43.18 1.28 -5.32
N ALA A 169 -43.76 1.30 -4.11
CA ALA A 169 -42.99 1.05 -2.88
C ALA A 169 -42.43 -0.39 -2.83
N ALA A 170 -43.22 -1.38 -3.24
CA ALA A 170 -42.77 -2.78 -3.30
C ALA A 170 -41.65 -2.97 -4.33
N LEU A 171 -41.80 -2.39 -5.53
CA LEU A 171 -40.76 -2.42 -6.57
C LEU A 171 -39.47 -1.74 -6.11
N LEU A 172 -39.58 -0.57 -5.46
CA LEU A 172 -38.41 0.10 -4.88
C LEU A 172 -37.76 -0.75 -3.78
N GLY A 173 -38.56 -1.36 -2.89
CA GLY A 173 -38.05 -2.26 -1.86
C GLY A 173 -37.31 -3.46 -2.45
N ILE A 174 -37.89 -4.14 -3.43
CA ILE A 174 -37.25 -5.26 -4.15
C ILE A 174 -35.96 -4.80 -4.82
N ALA A 175 -35.96 -3.64 -5.49
CA ALA A 175 -34.79 -3.10 -6.14
C ALA A 175 -33.66 -2.76 -5.15
N ILE A 176 -33.98 -2.18 -3.99
CA ILE A 176 -33.01 -1.91 -2.92
C ILE A 176 -32.48 -3.21 -2.29
N THR A 177 -33.34 -4.19 -2.06
CA THR A 177 -32.90 -5.50 -1.55
C THR A 177 -32.00 -6.19 -2.57
N GLY A 178 -32.38 -6.19 -3.85
CA GLY A 178 -31.57 -6.72 -4.95
C GLY A 178 -30.23 -6.00 -5.09
N SER A 179 -30.19 -4.68 -4.95
CA SER A 179 -28.97 -3.89 -5.07
C SER A 179 -27.96 -4.16 -3.96
N LEU A 180 -28.40 -4.63 -2.80
CA LEU A 180 -27.54 -5.09 -1.71
C LEU A 180 -27.19 -6.58 -1.85
N ALA A 181 -28.16 -7.43 -2.19
CA ALA A 181 -28.00 -8.88 -2.20
C ALA A 181 -27.16 -9.38 -3.39
N LEU A 182 -27.37 -8.84 -4.59
CA LEU A 182 -26.65 -9.27 -5.81
C LEU A 182 -25.13 -9.09 -5.72
N PRO A 183 -24.57 -7.94 -5.31
CA PRO A 183 -23.12 -7.80 -5.15
C PRO A 183 -22.55 -8.67 -4.03
N VAL A 184 -23.30 -8.94 -2.97
CA VAL A 184 -22.89 -9.89 -1.91
C VAL A 184 -22.89 -11.33 -2.44
N ALA A 185 -23.88 -11.71 -3.23
CA ALA A 185 -23.94 -13.02 -3.88
C ALA A 185 -22.79 -13.21 -4.88
N ALA A 186 -22.48 -12.18 -5.68
CA ALA A 186 -21.39 -12.17 -6.65
C ALA A 186 -20.02 -12.39 -6.00
N ARG A 187 -19.83 -11.89 -4.77
CA ARG A 187 -18.61 -12.08 -3.98
C ARG A 187 -18.39 -13.55 -3.58
N GLY A 188 -19.48 -14.29 -3.32
CA GLY A 188 -19.45 -15.64 -2.76
C GLY A 188 -19.19 -15.68 -1.25
N VAL A 189 -19.25 -16.90 -0.70
CA VAL A 189 -19.25 -17.20 0.75
C VAL A 189 -17.97 -16.75 1.47
N GLY A 190 -16.90 -16.53 0.71
CA GLY A 190 -15.55 -16.27 1.21
C GLY A 190 -14.81 -17.57 1.51
N GLY A 191 -13.51 -17.60 1.24
CA GLY A 191 -12.65 -18.76 1.47
C GLY A 191 -11.48 -18.38 2.37
N ALA A 192 -11.03 -19.30 3.22
CA ALA A 192 -9.77 -19.11 3.93
C ALA A 192 -8.65 -18.90 2.89
N LEU A 193 -7.84 -17.87 3.08
CA LEU A 193 -6.62 -17.76 2.32
C LEU A 193 -5.75 -19.00 2.64
N PRO A 194 -5.10 -19.64 1.66
CA PRO A 194 -4.30 -20.84 1.90
C PRO A 194 -3.32 -20.61 3.06
N LEU A 195 -3.19 -21.60 3.95
CA LEU A 195 -2.18 -21.55 5.01
C LEU A 195 -0.80 -21.37 4.36
N GLY A 196 -0.05 -20.36 4.79
CA GLY A 196 1.27 -20.07 4.28
C GLY A 196 2.22 -21.26 4.45
N GLY A 197 3.06 -21.46 3.43
CA GLY A 197 4.02 -22.57 3.36
C GLY A 197 4.89 -22.68 4.61
N ARG A 198 5.04 -23.92 5.08
CA ARG A 198 5.77 -24.34 6.28
C ARG A 198 7.13 -23.63 6.46
N ARG A 199 7.40 -23.16 7.69
CA ARG A 199 8.67 -22.56 8.14
C ARG A 199 9.86 -23.51 7.90
N VAL A 200 11.01 -22.89 7.58
CA VAL A 200 12.33 -23.47 7.24
C VAL A 200 12.59 -24.85 7.87
N SER A 201 12.98 -25.82 7.06
CA SER A 201 13.70 -27.00 7.54
C SER A 201 15.16 -26.60 7.73
N ILE A 202 15.57 -26.37 8.98
CA ILE A 202 16.98 -26.15 9.30
C ILE A 202 17.67 -27.51 9.14
N ALA A 203 18.13 -27.83 7.93
CA ALA A 203 19.04 -28.95 7.78
C ALA A 203 20.40 -28.58 8.41
N THR A 204 20.97 -29.51 9.15
CA THR A 204 22.19 -29.39 9.99
C THR A 204 23.50 -29.39 9.22
N ALA A 205 23.47 -29.33 7.88
CA ALA A 205 24.70 -29.32 7.07
C ALA A 205 25.52 -28.03 7.34
N PRO A 206 26.85 -28.13 7.44
CA PRO A 206 27.72 -26.99 7.67
C PRO A 206 27.63 -25.97 6.54
N PHE A 207 27.76 -24.69 6.89
CA PHE A 207 27.75 -23.57 5.94
C PHE A 207 28.93 -23.65 4.98
N SER A 208 28.67 -23.55 3.68
CA SER A 208 29.73 -23.26 2.70
C SER A 208 29.66 -21.80 2.30
N ALA A 209 30.68 -21.03 2.68
CA ALA A 209 30.90 -19.67 2.20
C ALA A 209 31.60 -19.64 0.83
N ALA A 210 31.94 -20.81 0.26
CA ALA A 210 32.67 -20.90 -1.00
C ALA A 210 31.72 -20.75 -2.20
N GLY A 211 32.11 -19.90 -3.15
CA GLY A 211 31.42 -19.70 -4.44
C GLY A 211 30.95 -18.26 -4.69
N PRO A 212 30.30 -18.01 -5.84
CA PRO A 212 29.79 -16.69 -6.24
C PRO A 212 28.92 -16.03 -5.16
N ARG A 213 29.12 -14.75 -4.88
CA ARG A 213 28.27 -13.99 -3.96
C ARG A 213 27.32 -13.05 -4.70
N VAL A 214 26.17 -12.79 -4.09
CA VAL A 214 25.20 -11.79 -4.56
C VAL A 214 24.96 -10.79 -3.45
N LEU A 215 25.23 -9.51 -3.70
CA LEU A 215 24.88 -8.40 -2.82
C LEU A 215 23.71 -7.62 -3.44
N LEU A 216 22.61 -7.49 -2.71
CA LEU A 216 21.42 -6.74 -3.13
C LEU A 216 21.23 -5.50 -2.26
N VAL A 217 21.40 -4.32 -2.86
CA VAL A 217 21.10 -3.02 -2.28
C VAL A 217 19.69 -2.60 -2.67
N ALA A 218 18.77 -2.60 -1.71
CA ALA A 218 17.37 -2.21 -1.89
C ALA A 218 17.16 -0.74 -1.53
N LEU A 219 16.58 0.05 -2.44
CA LEU A 219 16.38 1.49 -2.29
C LEU A 219 14.89 1.86 -2.37
N ASP A 220 14.34 2.47 -1.33
CA ASP A 220 12.98 3.01 -1.38
C ASP A 220 12.95 4.40 -2.02
N GLY A 221 12.03 4.63 -2.96
CA GLY A 221 11.77 5.96 -3.52
C GLY A 221 12.87 6.50 -4.45
N ALA A 222 13.87 5.69 -4.81
CA ALA A 222 14.91 6.10 -5.76
C ALA A 222 14.36 6.11 -7.19
N SER A 223 14.62 7.16 -7.95
CA SER A 223 14.05 7.34 -9.30
C SER A 223 15.14 7.48 -10.35
N LEU A 224 15.03 6.75 -11.47
CA LEU A 224 15.98 6.89 -12.59
C LEU A 224 15.98 8.30 -13.17
N ASP A 225 14.81 8.95 -13.24
CA ASP A 225 14.68 10.35 -13.67
C ASP A 225 15.49 11.32 -12.80
N TYR A 226 15.78 10.93 -11.56
CA TYR A 226 16.66 11.69 -10.68
C TYR A 226 18.13 11.34 -10.88
N ILE A 227 18.44 10.04 -11.02
CA ILE A 227 19.79 9.49 -11.12
C ILE A 227 20.45 9.85 -12.45
N LEU A 228 19.76 9.64 -13.58
CA LEU A 228 20.34 9.76 -14.92
C LEU A 228 20.94 11.16 -15.20
N PRO A 229 20.22 12.29 -14.97
CA PRO A 229 20.81 13.60 -15.19
C PRO A 229 22.02 13.88 -14.30
N ARG A 230 21.98 13.45 -13.03
CA ARG A 230 23.06 13.69 -12.06
C ARG A 230 24.29 12.83 -12.31
N ALA A 231 24.10 11.61 -12.80
CA ALA A 231 25.19 10.77 -13.26
C ALA A 231 25.87 11.40 -14.49
N ALA A 232 25.09 11.92 -15.44
CA ALA A 232 25.63 12.64 -16.60
C ALA A 232 26.39 13.93 -16.21
N GLU A 233 25.96 14.62 -15.15
CA GLU A 233 26.65 15.77 -14.56
C GLU A 233 27.90 15.38 -13.74
N GLY A 234 28.21 14.08 -13.58
CA GLY A 234 29.33 13.60 -12.76
C GLY A 234 29.10 13.68 -11.24
N ARG A 235 27.87 13.95 -10.80
CA ARG A 235 27.51 14.10 -9.37
C ARG A 235 27.24 12.76 -8.68
N LEU A 236 26.90 11.72 -9.45
CA LEU A 236 26.69 10.35 -8.98
C LEU A 236 27.64 9.39 -9.74
N PRO A 237 28.96 9.44 -9.45
CA PRO A 237 29.97 8.73 -10.24
C PRO A 237 29.83 7.21 -10.19
N ASN A 238 29.35 6.62 -9.08
CA ASN A 238 29.23 5.18 -8.97
C ASN A 238 27.98 4.66 -9.70
N PHE A 239 26.87 5.38 -9.67
CA PHE A 239 25.76 5.13 -10.59
C PHE A 239 26.18 5.33 -12.05
N GLY A 240 27.05 6.30 -12.33
CA GLY A 240 27.70 6.44 -13.65
C GLY A 240 28.44 5.16 -14.06
N ARG A 241 29.24 4.57 -13.18
CA ARG A 241 29.90 3.27 -13.44
C ARG A 241 28.89 2.15 -13.71
N LEU A 242 27.78 2.10 -12.97
CA LEU A 242 26.72 1.11 -13.21
C LEU A 242 26.04 1.31 -14.58
N LEU A 243 25.85 2.54 -15.03
CA LEU A 243 25.29 2.87 -16.34
C LEU A 243 26.25 2.48 -17.48
N ASP A 244 27.55 2.73 -17.30
CA ASP A 244 28.55 2.52 -18.35
C ASP A 244 28.99 1.05 -18.49
N ARG A 245 29.07 0.32 -17.37
CA ARG A 245 29.67 -1.02 -17.31
C ARG A 245 28.77 -2.09 -16.70
N GLY A 246 27.57 -1.71 -16.25
CA GLY A 246 26.55 -2.62 -15.74
C GLY A 246 25.39 -2.79 -16.72
N ALA A 247 24.44 -3.61 -16.32
CA ALA A 247 23.16 -3.78 -16.99
C ALA A 247 22.07 -3.06 -16.19
N PHE A 248 21.08 -2.46 -16.85
CA PHE A 248 19.93 -1.90 -16.14
C PHE A 248 18.63 -1.92 -16.93
N PHE A 249 17.51 -1.89 -16.22
CA PHE A 249 16.17 -1.76 -16.81
C PHE A 249 15.17 -1.16 -15.81
N ASP A 250 14.08 -0.64 -16.36
CA ASP A 250 12.92 -0.15 -15.59
C ASP A 250 12.17 -1.33 -14.96
N LEU A 251 11.85 -1.22 -13.68
CA LEU A 251 11.23 -2.28 -12.89
C LEU A 251 9.78 -1.90 -12.57
N ALA A 252 8.83 -2.52 -13.27
CA ALA A 252 7.41 -2.28 -13.06
C ALA A 252 7.03 -2.58 -11.60
N THR A 253 6.50 -1.56 -10.91
CA THR A 253 6.10 -1.66 -9.51
C THR A 253 4.65 -2.15 -9.37
N ILE A 254 4.25 -2.45 -8.13
CA ILE A 254 2.87 -2.80 -7.79
C ILE A 254 2.13 -1.52 -7.42
N ARG A 255 0.85 -1.43 -7.83
CA ARG A 255 -0.04 -0.31 -7.52
C ARG A 255 -1.29 -0.80 -6.76
N PRO A 256 -1.78 -0.06 -5.75
CA PRO A 256 -1.16 1.12 -5.13
C PRO A 256 0.19 0.77 -4.50
N THR A 257 1.17 1.66 -4.68
CA THR A 257 2.55 1.34 -4.34
C THR A 257 2.76 1.54 -2.86
N GLN A 258 2.87 0.43 -2.14
CA GLN A 258 3.20 0.38 -0.73
C GLN A 258 4.48 -0.46 -0.55
N PRO A 259 5.43 -0.04 0.31
CA PRO A 259 6.71 -0.73 0.42
C PRO A 259 6.59 -2.22 0.75
N ASP A 260 5.69 -2.57 1.68
CA ASP A 260 5.53 -3.95 2.16
C ASP A 260 5.08 -4.91 1.03
N PRO A 261 3.99 -4.67 0.29
CA PRO A 261 3.63 -5.48 -0.89
C PRO A 261 4.72 -5.55 -1.96
N VAL A 262 5.41 -4.44 -2.24
CA VAL A 262 6.46 -4.37 -3.27
C VAL A 262 7.64 -5.25 -2.89
N TRP A 263 8.18 -5.09 -1.68
CA TRP A 263 9.33 -5.86 -1.23
C TRP A 263 8.97 -7.30 -0.88
N ALA A 264 7.71 -7.59 -0.52
CA ALA A 264 7.23 -8.97 -0.44
C ALA A 264 7.25 -9.66 -1.81
N ALA A 265 6.80 -8.95 -2.85
CA ALA A 265 6.86 -9.46 -4.22
C ALA A 265 8.30 -9.63 -4.72
N ALA A 266 9.19 -8.67 -4.43
CA ALA A 266 10.60 -8.77 -4.78
C ALA A 266 11.30 -9.98 -4.12
N ALA A 267 10.98 -10.26 -2.86
CA ALA A 267 11.58 -11.37 -2.12
C ALA A 267 11.05 -12.74 -2.53
N THR A 268 9.79 -12.84 -2.97
CA THR A 268 9.15 -14.13 -3.27
C THR A 268 9.08 -14.44 -4.76
N GLY A 269 9.19 -13.41 -5.60
CA GLY A 269 8.90 -13.52 -7.03
C GLY A 269 7.42 -13.76 -7.34
N ILE A 270 6.53 -13.46 -6.38
CA ILE A 270 5.10 -13.77 -6.42
C ILE A 270 4.31 -12.51 -6.07
N TYR A 271 3.23 -12.21 -6.80
CA TYR A 271 2.40 -11.02 -6.56
C TYR A 271 1.64 -11.08 -5.22
N PRO A 272 1.22 -9.92 -4.66
CA PRO A 272 0.48 -9.80 -3.40
C PRO A 272 -0.72 -10.75 -3.24
N SER A 273 -1.42 -11.01 -4.34
CA SER A 273 -2.59 -11.89 -4.37
C SER A 273 -2.28 -13.33 -3.96
N LYS A 274 -1.05 -13.79 -4.18
CA LYS A 274 -0.57 -15.14 -3.87
C LYS A 274 0.42 -15.14 -2.69
N ASN A 275 1.28 -14.12 -2.56
CA ASN A 275 2.27 -14.05 -1.49
C ASN A 275 1.68 -13.68 -0.11
N GLY A 276 0.45 -13.16 -0.07
CA GLY A 276 -0.30 -12.86 1.16
C GLY A 276 -0.20 -11.42 1.66
N VAL A 277 0.78 -10.63 1.20
CA VAL A 277 1.04 -9.25 1.66
C VAL A 277 0.36 -8.26 0.71
N ARG A 278 -0.91 -7.95 1.02
CA ARG A 278 -1.78 -7.13 0.15
C ARG A 278 -1.74 -5.63 0.45
N SER A 279 -1.23 -5.26 1.63
CA SER A 279 -1.14 -3.89 2.11
C SER A 279 0.00 -3.77 3.15
N ALA A 280 0.30 -2.54 3.57
CA ALA A 280 1.26 -2.26 4.64
C ALA A 280 0.71 -2.57 6.05
N ALA A 281 -0.61 -2.65 6.22
CA ALA A 281 -1.24 -2.87 7.51
C ALA A 281 -2.53 -3.67 7.39
N SER A 282 -2.82 -4.41 8.46
CA SER A 282 -4.12 -5.04 8.67
C SER A 282 -5.05 -4.10 9.43
N TYR A 283 -6.33 -4.09 9.10
CA TYR A 283 -7.31 -3.16 9.66
C TYR A 283 -8.42 -3.88 10.43
N PHE A 284 -8.82 -3.32 11.55
CA PHE A 284 -9.80 -3.92 12.47
C PHE A 284 -10.95 -2.95 12.71
N ALA A 285 -12.18 -3.45 12.52
CA ALA A 285 -13.37 -2.75 12.96
C ALA A 285 -13.36 -2.62 14.50
N ARG A 286 -14.12 -1.65 15.02
CA ARG A 286 -14.20 -1.41 16.46
C ARG A 286 -14.79 -2.64 17.16
N GLY A 287 -14.01 -3.23 18.08
CA GLY A 287 -14.41 -4.42 18.84
C GLY A 287 -14.22 -5.76 18.10
N ASP A 288 -13.54 -5.76 16.96
CA ASP A 288 -13.25 -6.97 16.18
C ASP A 288 -11.76 -7.34 16.27
N ASP A 289 -11.46 -8.63 16.38
CA ASP A 289 -10.11 -9.18 16.37
C ASP A 289 -9.75 -9.84 15.03
N ARG A 290 -10.69 -9.89 14.09
CA ARG A 290 -10.41 -10.38 12.73
C ARG A 290 -10.08 -9.20 11.81
N PRO A 291 -8.91 -9.21 11.14
CA PRO A 291 -8.54 -8.12 10.27
C PRO A 291 -9.21 -8.21 8.89
N VAL A 292 -9.24 -7.07 8.22
CA VAL A 292 -9.29 -6.95 6.75
C VAL A 292 -7.96 -6.40 6.25
N ASP A 293 -7.56 -6.79 5.04
CA ASP A 293 -6.26 -6.39 4.50
C ASP A 293 -6.38 -5.08 3.72
N LEU A 294 -7.50 -4.86 3.05
CA LEU A 294 -7.72 -3.72 2.15
C LEU A 294 -8.85 -2.82 2.64
N LEU A 295 -8.60 -1.51 2.64
CA LEU A 295 -9.65 -0.50 2.74
C LEU A 295 -9.94 0.08 1.35
N PRO A 296 -11.20 0.47 1.05
CA PRO A 296 -11.52 1.02 -0.25
C PRO A 296 -10.90 2.40 -0.45
N GLU A 297 -10.28 2.58 -1.60
CA GLU A 297 -9.83 3.87 -2.08
C GLU A 297 -11.01 4.76 -2.48
N HIS A 298 -10.76 6.07 -2.54
CA HIS A 298 -11.73 7.10 -2.95
C HIS A 298 -12.96 7.25 -2.03
N CYS A 299 -12.95 6.68 -0.83
CA CYS A 299 -14.03 6.85 0.14
C CYS A 299 -13.56 7.40 1.50
N PHE A 300 -12.36 7.99 1.57
CA PHE A 300 -11.79 8.57 2.80
C PHE A 300 -11.58 7.54 3.94
N SER A 301 -11.35 6.26 3.64
CA SER A 301 -11.18 5.25 4.69
C SER A 301 -10.01 5.52 5.65
N HIS A 302 -8.94 6.17 5.19
CA HIS A 302 -7.82 6.56 6.07
C HIS A 302 -8.20 7.60 7.13
N VAL A 303 -9.27 8.38 6.91
CA VAL A 303 -9.80 9.27 7.95
C VAL A 303 -10.33 8.45 9.12
N LEU A 304 -10.90 7.27 8.88
CA LEU A 304 -11.37 6.38 9.95
C LEU A 304 -10.22 5.88 10.83
N VAL A 305 -9.06 5.62 10.22
CA VAL A 305 -7.85 5.24 10.94
C VAL A 305 -7.33 6.42 11.76
N HIS A 306 -7.23 7.60 11.15
CA HIS A 306 -6.77 8.82 11.83
C HIS A 306 -7.66 9.22 13.02
N LEU A 307 -8.97 9.03 12.91
CA LEU A 307 -9.93 9.28 13.99
C LEU A 307 -9.98 8.15 15.04
N GLY A 308 -9.24 7.06 14.86
CA GLY A 308 -9.25 5.90 15.75
C GLY A 308 -10.57 5.10 15.72
N ILE A 309 -11.39 5.28 14.68
CA ILE A 309 -12.63 4.52 14.47
C ILE A 309 -12.30 3.09 14.01
N ILE A 310 -11.28 2.96 13.18
CA ILE A 310 -10.68 1.70 12.75
C ILE A 310 -9.26 1.64 13.30
N ARG A 311 -8.85 0.50 13.83
CA ARG A 311 -7.46 0.27 14.25
C ARG A 311 -6.67 -0.30 13.08
N ASP A 312 -5.50 0.22 12.81
CA ASP A 312 -4.52 -0.40 11.93
C ASP A 312 -3.41 -1.10 12.73
N GLN A 313 -2.84 -2.16 12.16
CA GLN A 313 -1.70 -2.86 12.72
C GLN A 313 -0.67 -3.13 11.60
N PRO A 314 0.57 -2.62 11.72
CA PRO A 314 1.61 -2.90 10.74
C PRO A 314 1.90 -4.39 10.60
N ASN A 315 2.00 -4.86 9.36
CA ASN A 315 2.25 -6.26 9.06
C ASN A 315 3.64 -6.71 9.56
N SER A 316 3.78 -8.00 9.86
CA SER A 316 5.01 -8.60 10.41
C SER A 316 5.36 -9.87 9.63
N SER A 317 6.40 -10.59 10.04
CA SER A 317 6.86 -11.82 9.37
C SER A 317 5.82 -12.95 9.35
N ILE A 318 4.71 -12.83 10.08
CA ILE A 318 3.59 -13.78 9.96
C ILE A 318 2.68 -13.52 8.74
N ALA A 319 2.83 -12.38 8.06
CA ALA A 319 1.99 -12.01 6.92
C ALA A 319 2.34 -12.80 5.64
N TRP A 320 3.56 -13.34 5.55
CA TRP A 320 4.01 -14.09 4.39
C TRP A 320 3.23 -15.39 4.21
N ARG A 321 2.82 -15.67 2.98
CA ARG A 321 2.25 -16.96 2.56
C ARG A 321 3.08 -17.67 1.51
N ALA A 322 3.98 -16.94 0.85
CA ALA A 322 5.02 -17.50 0.00
C ALA A 322 6.38 -17.44 0.71
N ARG A 323 7.26 -18.37 0.35
CA ARG A 323 8.60 -18.46 0.93
C ARG A 323 9.51 -17.38 0.31
N PRO A 324 10.16 -16.52 1.11
CA PRO A 324 11.09 -15.54 0.58
C PRO A 324 12.38 -16.22 0.07
N LEU A 325 13.11 -15.53 -0.81
CA LEU A 325 14.25 -16.13 -1.52
C LEU A 325 15.31 -16.67 -0.58
N TRP A 326 15.61 -16.01 0.56
CA TRP A 326 16.63 -16.46 1.50
C TRP A 326 16.24 -17.76 2.22
N THR A 327 14.94 -18.01 2.39
CA THR A 327 14.42 -19.29 2.88
C THR A 327 14.61 -20.38 1.82
N ILE A 328 14.39 -20.06 0.54
CA ILE A 328 14.62 -20.98 -0.59
C ILE A 328 16.11 -21.29 -0.73
N LEU A 329 16.97 -20.27 -0.81
CA LEU A 329 18.43 -20.40 -0.81
C LEU A 329 18.92 -21.26 0.36
N GLY A 330 18.31 -21.04 1.52
CA GLY A 330 18.44 -21.86 2.70
C GLY A 330 18.35 -23.34 2.35
N ASP A 331 17.27 -23.85 1.77
CA ASP A 331 17.12 -25.28 1.44
C ASP A 331 18.24 -25.86 0.56
N TYR A 332 18.83 -25.04 -0.31
CA TYR A 332 19.93 -25.42 -1.21
C TYR A 332 21.32 -25.25 -0.58
N GLY A 333 21.40 -24.97 0.73
CA GLY A 333 22.66 -24.85 1.46
C GLY A 333 23.38 -23.51 1.26
N ILE A 334 22.69 -22.51 0.70
CA ILE A 334 23.26 -21.21 0.40
C ILE A 334 22.97 -20.27 1.58
N SER A 335 24.04 -19.70 2.16
CA SER A 335 23.95 -18.81 3.30
C SER A 335 23.50 -17.40 2.90
N SER A 336 22.70 -16.77 3.76
CA SER A 336 22.05 -15.48 3.55
C SER A 336 22.26 -14.52 4.74
N GLY A 337 22.61 -13.27 4.46
CA GLY A 337 22.68 -12.16 5.42
C GLY A 337 21.62 -11.12 5.11
N ILE A 338 20.57 -11.03 5.92
CA ILE A 338 19.41 -10.17 5.64
C ILE A 338 19.38 -9.01 6.63
N VAL A 339 19.47 -7.79 6.15
CA VAL A 339 19.47 -6.59 7.01
C VAL A 339 18.35 -5.65 6.60
N ARG A 340 17.43 -5.41 7.54
CA ARG A 340 16.34 -4.44 7.44
C ARG A 340 15.37 -4.67 6.26
N TRP A 341 15.27 -5.89 5.76
CA TRP A 341 14.22 -6.21 4.78
C TRP A 341 12.85 -6.13 5.47
N PRO A 342 11.81 -5.50 4.88
CA PRO A 342 10.51 -5.35 5.52
C PRO A 342 9.87 -6.69 5.86
N LEU A 343 9.01 -6.69 6.88
CA LEU A 343 8.28 -7.88 7.32
C LEU A 343 9.21 -9.00 7.79
N THR A 344 10.34 -8.67 8.39
CA THR A 344 11.26 -9.67 8.95
C THR A 344 11.20 -9.74 10.47
N TYR A 345 10.58 -8.78 11.14
CA TYR A 345 10.21 -8.91 12.56
C TYR A 345 8.92 -9.72 12.75
N PRO A 346 8.84 -10.65 13.74
CA PRO A 346 9.97 -11.18 14.51
C PRO A 346 10.92 -12.00 13.64
N ALA A 347 12.21 -11.95 13.98
CA ALA A 347 13.28 -12.64 13.27
C ALA A 347 12.97 -14.14 13.12
N GLU A 348 12.93 -14.62 11.87
CA GLU A 348 12.78 -16.05 11.60
C GLU A 348 14.16 -16.72 11.41
N PRO A 349 14.30 -18.01 11.78
CA PRO A 349 15.54 -18.75 11.54
C PRO A 349 15.88 -18.84 10.05
N ILE A 350 17.11 -18.49 9.68
CA ILE A 350 17.63 -18.64 8.32
C ILE A 350 19.04 -19.24 8.35
N ARG A 351 19.53 -19.73 7.20
CA ARG A 351 20.94 -20.13 7.10
C ARG A 351 21.82 -18.89 6.95
N GLY A 352 22.35 -18.36 8.06
CA GLY A 352 23.21 -17.17 8.07
C GLY A 352 22.83 -16.22 9.20
N PHE A 353 22.56 -14.95 8.89
CA PHE A 353 22.12 -13.97 9.89
C PHE A 353 21.02 -13.05 9.37
N LEU A 354 20.13 -12.63 10.27
CA LEU A 354 19.04 -11.71 9.98
C LEU A 354 18.98 -10.62 11.03
N VAL A 355 18.97 -9.36 10.61
CA VAL A 355 18.67 -8.19 11.45
C VAL A 355 17.36 -7.57 10.95
N THR A 356 16.36 -7.52 11.81
CA THR A 356 14.99 -7.18 11.40
C THR A 356 14.82 -5.71 11.00
N ASP A 357 13.78 -5.43 10.21
CA ASP A 357 13.32 -4.08 9.86
C ASP A 357 12.92 -3.23 11.08
N ARG A 358 12.68 -3.86 12.23
CA ARG A 358 12.26 -3.20 13.46
C ARG A 358 13.32 -3.15 14.56
N PHE A 359 14.54 -3.63 14.33
CA PHE A 359 15.60 -3.65 15.34
C PHE A 359 15.74 -2.30 16.07
N HIS A 360 15.85 -1.20 15.33
CA HIS A 360 15.97 0.16 15.89
C HIS A 360 14.79 0.63 16.76
N GLN A 361 13.62 -0.01 16.67
CA GLN A 361 12.44 0.30 17.49
C GLN A 361 12.44 -0.48 18.81
N LEU A 362 13.21 -1.57 18.85
CA LEU A 362 13.26 -2.49 19.99
C LEU A 362 14.38 -2.11 20.96
N VAL A 363 15.45 -1.48 20.46
CA VAL A 363 16.54 -0.96 21.31
C VAL A 363 15.99 0.09 22.28
N GLY A 364 16.21 -0.09 23.58
CA GLY A 364 15.70 0.77 24.65
C GLY A 364 14.22 0.54 25.00
N SER A 365 13.57 -0.45 24.38
CA SER A 365 12.18 -0.80 24.66
C SER A 365 12.07 -1.92 25.71
N MET A 366 10.89 -2.08 26.31
CA MET A 366 10.58 -3.20 27.22
C MET A 366 10.66 -4.59 26.55
N PHE A 367 10.73 -4.65 25.21
CA PHE A 367 10.86 -5.90 24.44
C PHE A 367 12.29 -6.14 23.94
N GLU A 368 13.26 -5.32 24.35
CA GLU A 368 14.65 -5.37 23.84
C GLU A 368 15.31 -6.75 23.97
N PHE A 369 14.92 -7.57 24.96
CA PHE A 369 15.55 -8.85 25.28
C PHE A 369 14.72 -10.08 24.87
N ASP A 370 13.79 -9.91 23.94
CA ASP A 370 12.90 -10.99 23.52
C ASP A 370 13.54 -11.98 22.52
N GLY A 371 14.74 -11.70 22.02
CA GLY A 371 15.46 -12.53 21.05
C GLY A 371 14.80 -12.57 19.66
N ARG A 372 13.91 -11.61 19.36
CA ARG A 372 13.12 -11.54 18.12
C ARG A 372 13.60 -10.42 17.18
N ALA A 373 14.62 -9.65 17.56
CA ALA A 373 15.13 -8.52 16.80
C ALA A 373 16.21 -8.92 15.79
N ALA A 374 16.94 -10.00 16.07
CA ALA A 374 17.92 -10.60 15.15
C ALA A 374 17.98 -12.14 15.26
N TYR A 375 18.52 -12.78 14.22
CA TYR A 375 18.82 -14.21 14.21
C TYR A 375 20.27 -14.46 13.74
N PRO A 376 21.02 -15.35 14.40
CA PRO A 376 20.74 -15.92 15.71
C PRO A 376 20.61 -14.85 16.80
N SER A 377 19.87 -15.13 17.87
CA SER A 377 19.59 -14.17 18.94
C SER A 377 20.86 -13.63 19.61
N GLU A 378 21.95 -14.40 19.59
CA GLU A 378 23.24 -14.01 20.14
C GLU A 378 23.89 -12.81 19.41
N LEU A 379 23.39 -12.42 18.24
CA LEU A 379 23.87 -11.24 17.51
C LEU A 379 23.25 -9.93 18.02
N GLU A 380 22.16 -9.97 18.76
CA GLU A 380 21.48 -8.75 19.23
C GLU A 380 22.39 -7.82 20.04
N PRO A 381 23.22 -8.31 21.00
CA PRO A 381 24.13 -7.44 21.74
C PRO A 381 25.16 -6.73 20.84
N VAL A 382 25.72 -7.45 19.85
CA VAL A 382 26.72 -6.92 18.91
C VAL A 382 26.11 -5.84 18.02
N VAL A 383 24.93 -6.12 17.48
CA VAL A 383 24.21 -5.16 16.62
C VAL A 383 23.75 -3.93 17.44
N ARG A 384 23.40 -4.11 18.71
CA ARG A 384 23.05 -2.99 19.61
C ARG A 384 24.24 -2.09 19.91
N GLU A 385 25.43 -2.65 20.15
CA GLU A 385 26.63 -1.85 20.37
C GLU A 385 26.91 -0.95 19.15
N ALA A 386 26.85 -1.53 17.95
CA ALA A 386 26.94 -0.78 16.70
C ALA A 386 25.83 0.29 16.54
N PHE A 387 24.62 0.04 17.06
CA PHE A 387 23.54 1.03 17.07
C PHE A 387 23.88 2.23 17.96
N ASN A 388 24.38 1.98 19.16
CA ASN A 388 24.73 3.03 20.11
C ASN A 388 25.91 3.88 19.61
N GLU A 389 26.91 3.25 18.99
CA GLU A 389 28.07 3.95 18.40
C GLU A 389 27.69 4.83 17.21
N SER A 390 26.63 4.48 16.47
CA SER A 390 26.11 5.30 15.37
C SER A 390 25.38 6.58 15.83
N GLY A 391 25.30 6.82 17.14
CA GLY A 391 24.36 7.71 17.82
C GLY A 391 24.76 9.17 18.10
N GLU A 392 25.86 9.72 17.59
CA GLU A 392 26.23 11.14 17.83
C GLU A 392 25.54 12.10 16.84
N PRO A 393 24.58 12.97 17.27
CA PRO A 393 23.72 13.76 16.36
C PRO A 393 24.38 15.00 15.74
N ALA A 394 25.41 15.56 16.39
CA ALA A 394 25.83 16.94 16.15
C ALA A 394 26.74 17.12 14.92
N SER A 395 27.29 16.04 14.36
CA SER A 395 28.28 16.08 13.27
C SER A 395 27.83 15.40 11.97
N ASP A 396 26.60 14.87 11.90
CA ASP A 396 26.11 14.14 10.72
C ASP A 396 25.85 15.11 9.54
N PRO A 397 26.64 15.04 8.44
CA PRO A 397 26.44 15.91 7.28
C PRO A 397 25.07 15.72 6.61
N LEU A 398 24.44 14.56 6.78
CA LEU A 398 23.10 14.24 6.27
C LEU A 398 21.97 14.80 7.16
N ALA A 399 22.27 15.20 8.39
CA ALA A 399 21.30 15.79 9.32
C ALA A 399 21.27 17.33 9.25
N ILE A 400 22.31 17.97 8.69
CA ILE A 400 22.41 19.44 8.64
C ILE A 400 21.26 20.04 7.79
N GLY A 401 20.42 20.86 8.42
CA GLY A 401 19.28 21.52 7.78
C GLY A 401 18.10 20.59 7.47
N VAL A 402 18.16 19.34 7.92
CA VAL A 402 17.13 18.32 7.73
C VAL A 402 16.27 18.20 8.99
N ALA A 403 14.97 18.05 8.83
CA ALA A 403 14.08 17.88 9.96
C ALA A 403 14.31 16.53 10.68
N ALA A 404 13.94 16.48 11.96
CA ALA A 404 14.32 15.37 12.85
C ALA A 404 13.88 13.97 12.35
N PRO A 405 12.65 13.76 11.80
CA PRO A 405 12.24 12.45 11.27
C PRO A 405 13.10 11.96 10.11
N GLU A 406 13.40 12.85 9.16
CA GLU A 406 14.19 12.56 7.96
C GLU A 406 15.67 12.34 8.31
N ALA A 407 16.22 13.15 9.23
CA ALA A 407 17.56 12.95 9.76
C ALA A 407 17.68 11.61 10.52
N ALA A 408 16.65 11.22 11.27
CA ALA A 408 16.61 9.91 11.92
C ALA A 408 16.56 8.76 10.91
N ALA A 409 15.87 8.93 9.77
CA ALA A 409 15.88 7.93 8.70
C ALA A 409 17.28 7.76 8.11
N ALA A 410 17.99 8.85 7.80
CA ALA A 410 19.37 8.80 7.30
C ALA A 410 20.33 8.13 8.29
N ARG A 411 20.19 8.40 9.59
CA ARG A 411 20.96 7.73 10.65
C ARG A 411 20.70 6.22 10.68
N ARG A 412 19.43 5.80 10.60
CA ARG A 412 19.07 4.38 10.55
C ARG A 412 19.73 3.68 9.38
N ASP A 413 19.70 4.28 8.19
CA ASP A 413 20.33 3.71 6.99
C ASP A 413 21.84 3.49 7.20
N ARG A 414 22.55 4.45 7.82
CA ARG A 414 23.98 4.29 8.18
C ARG A 414 24.22 3.20 9.21
N PHE A 415 23.41 3.15 10.26
CA PHE A 415 23.47 2.09 11.28
C PHE A 415 23.36 0.70 10.64
N TYR A 416 22.32 0.48 9.83
CA TYR A 416 22.10 -0.82 9.20
C TYR A 416 23.19 -1.15 8.17
N SER A 417 23.74 -0.15 7.47
CA SER A 417 24.90 -0.32 6.58
C SER A 417 26.11 -0.85 7.35
N HIS A 418 26.44 -0.21 8.47
CA HIS A 418 27.53 -0.65 9.36
C HIS A 418 27.27 -2.05 9.92
N ALA A 419 26.05 -2.33 10.39
CA ALA A 419 25.67 -3.65 10.90
C ALA A 419 25.86 -4.75 9.86
N LEU A 420 25.46 -4.52 8.59
CA LEU A 420 25.70 -5.48 7.52
C LEU A 420 27.20 -5.71 7.30
N GLN A 421 28.00 -4.65 7.24
CA GLN A 421 29.44 -4.73 6.98
C GLN A 421 30.16 -5.52 8.08
N SER A 422 29.90 -5.21 9.35
CA SER A 422 30.52 -5.90 10.49
C SER A 422 30.12 -7.38 10.55
N LEU A 423 28.82 -7.68 10.40
CA LEU A 423 28.34 -9.05 10.41
C LEU A 423 28.84 -9.87 9.21
N ALA A 424 28.92 -9.28 8.02
CA ALA A 424 29.41 -9.97 6.83
C ALA A 424 30.92 -10.24 6.89
N ALA A 425 31.69 -9.42 7.60
CA ALA A 425 33.12 -9.64 7.83
C ALA A 425 33.37 -10.84 8.77
N GLU A 426 32.57 -10.96 9.83
CA GLU A 426 32.68 -12.07 10.79
C GLU A 426 32.02 -13.37 10.30
N ARG A 427 30.93 -13.24 9.55
CA ARG A 427 30.09 -14.35 9.08
C ARG A 427 29.85 -14.20 7.58
N PRO A 428 30.80 -14.62 6.73
CA PRO A 428 30.66 -14.50 5.29
C PRO A 428 29.48 -15.32 4.77
N VAL A 429 28.68 -14.70 3.90
CA VAL A 429 27.48 -15.28 3.30
C VAL A 429 27.53 -15.20 1.77
N ARG A 430 26.79 -16.08 1.09
CA ARG A 430 26.71 -16.10 -0.38
C ARG A 430 25.62 -15.18 -0.94
N PHE A 431 24.58 -14.89 -0.18
CA PHE A 431 23.60 -13.86 -0.50
C PHE A 431 23.56 -12.84 0.65
N SER A 432 23.63 -11.56 0.35
CA SER A 432 23.40 -10.51 1.35
C SER A 432 22.51 -9.41 0.80
N THR A 433 21.71 -8.81 1.68
CA THR A 433 20.87 -7.68 1.30
C THR A 433 20.71 -6.67 2.41
N ILE A 434 20.59 -5.41 2.02
CA ILE A 434 20.26 -4.29 2.89
C ILE A 434 19.24 -3.38 2.20
N ARG A 435 18.29 -2.87 2.99
CA ARG A 435 17.34 -1.84 2.56
C ARG A 435 17.68 -0.46 3.11
N TYR A 436 17.72 0.52 2.21
CA TYR A 436 17.80 1.96 2.48
C TYR A 436 16.41 2.58 2.31
N GLN A 437 15.91 3.21 3.37
CA GLN A 437 14.56 3.77 3.43
C GLN A 437 14.57 5.30 3.39
N ALA A 438 15.69 5.95 3.71
CA ALA A 438 15.64 7.38 3.98
C ALA A 438 15.36 8.23 2.72
N LEU A 439 15.68 7.74 1.52
CA LEU A 439 15.31 8.42 0.27
C LEU A 439 13.81 8.64 0.15
N ASP A 440 13.00 7.64 0.51
CA ASP A 440 11.55 7.74 0.54
C ASP A 440 11.07 8.77 1.56
N THR A 441 11.58 8.68 2.80
CA THR A 441 11.22 9.60 3.89
C THR A 441 11.63 11.06 3.57
N ILE A 442 12.81 11.27 3.01
CA ILE A 442 13.32 12.58 2.60
C ILE A 442 12.54 13.08 1.37
N GLY A 443 12.31 12.21 0.38
CA GLY A 443 11.60 12.52 -0.86
C GLY A 443 10.17 13.01 -0.61
N HIS A 444 9.47 12.42 0.35
CA HIS A 444 8.16 12.89 0.78
C HIS A 444 8.15 14.38 1.16
N ARG A 445 9.18 14.90 1.82
CA ARG A 445 9.21 16.29 2.29
C ARG A 445 9.94 17.27 1.38
N TYR A 446 11.02 16.82 0.75
CA TYR A 446 11.99 17.71 0.12
C TYR A 446 11.96 17.69 -1.43
N LEU A 447 11.13 16.85 -2.06
CA LEU A 447 11.04 16.77 -3.53
C LEU A 447 10.71 18.13 -4.17
N ARG A 448 9.83 18.93 -3.54
CA ARG A 448 9.43 20.26 -4.04
C ARG A 448 10.59 21.23 -4.27
N TYR A 449 11.67 21.09 -3.52
CA TYR A 449 12.81 22.01 -3.62
C TYR A 449 13.72 21.69 -4.80
N VAL A 450 13.63 20.46 -5.32
CA VAL A 450 14.42 20.00 -6.47
C VAL A 450 13.61 20.01 -7.77
N GLN A 451 12.29 19.95 -7.67
CA GLN A 451 11.36 20.09 -8.81
C GLN A 451 10.39 21.25 -8.59
N PRO A 452 10.86 22.49 -8.43
CA PRO A 452 9.98 23.60 -8.06
C PRO A 452 8.95 23.96 -9.14
N GLY A 453 9.19 23.60 -10.41
CA GLY A 453 8.20 23.79 -11.48
C GLY A 453 6.92 22.96 -11.29
N SER A 454 6.95 21.94 -10.43
CA SER A 454 5.81 21.08 -10.14
C SER A 454 4.97 21.55 -8.94
N PHE A 455 5.37 22.62 -8.24
CA PHE A 455 4.72 23.10 -7.01
C PHE A 455 4.49 24.62 -7.04
N GLU A 456 3.31 25.05 -6.60
CA GLU A 456 3.04 26.47 -6.37
C GLU A 456 3.67 26.90 -5.04
N ASN A 457 4.43 28.01 -5.06
CA ASN A 457 4.99 28.70 -3.88
C ASN A 457 6.23 28.07 -3.22
N VAL A 458 7.31 27.86 -3.98
CA VAL A 458 8.65 27.59 -3.40
C VAL A 458 9.53 28.82 -3.56
N SER A 459 9.89 29.48 -2.45
CA SER A 459 10.71 30.70 -2.47
C SER A 459 12.18 30.43 -2.81
N ASP A 460 12.90 31.43 -3.31
CA ASP A 460 14.33 31.28 -3.61
C ASP A 460 15.16 31.01 -2.35
N GLU A 461 14.79 31.61 -1.21
CA GLU A 461 15.41 31.35 0.09
C GLU A 461 15.25 29.87 0.50
N GLU A 462 14.06 29.31 0.32
CA GLU A 462 13.80 27.90 0.60
C GLU A 462 14.58 26.98 -0.36
N ARG A 463 14.67 27.33 -1.65
CA ARG A 463 15.48 26.55 -2.61
C ARG A 463 16.94 26.55 -2.23
N GLN A 464 17.49 27.70 -1.88
CA GLN A 464 18.89 27.81 -1.45
C GLN A 464 19.16 26.98 -0.19
N LYS A 465 18.21 26.97 0.75
CA LYS A 465 18.35 26.25 2.02
C LYS A 465 18.15 24.74 1.90
N TYR A 466 17.18 24.30 1.10
CA TYR A 466 16.70 22.91 1.12
C TYR A 466 16.96 22.13 -0.18
N GLY A 467 17.26 22.80 -1.30
CA GLY A 467 17.45 22.16 -2.61
C GLY A 467 18.57 21.12 -2.62
N GLY A 468 19.62 21.31 -1.82
CA GLY A 468 20.73 20.37 -1.73
C GLY A 468 20.50 19.16 -0.80
N ILE A 469 19.37 19.04 -0.10
CA ILE A 469 19.13 17.94 0.85
C ILE A 469 19.05 16.59 0.13
N LEU A 470 18.23 16.52 -0.92
CA LEU A 470 18.04 15.26 -1.64
C LEU A 470 19.31 14.85 -2.39
N ASP A 471 20.02 15.82 -3.00
CA ASP A 471 21.31 15.58 -3.65
C ASP A 471 22.35 15.01 -2.69
N ARG A 472 22.44 15.54 -1.44
CA ARG A 472 23.35 15.02 -0.41
C ARG A 472 23.06 13.57 -0.07
N TYR A 473 21.78 13.19 0.01
CA TYR A 473 21.41 11.82 0.34
C TYR A 473 21.63 10.85 -0.83
N TYR A 474 21.35 11.26 -2.07
CA TYR A 474 21.72 10.47 -3.25
C TYR A 474 23.24 10.28 -3.35
N ALA A 475 24.05 11.28 -3.00
CA ALA A 475 25.50 11.15 -2.95
C ALA A 475 25.96 10.13 -1.88
N TYR A 476 25.28 10.06 -0.74
CA TYR A 476 25.53 9.02 0.26
C TYR A 476 25.22 7.61 -0.28
N VAL A 477 24.07 7.43 -0.93
CA VAL A 477 23.71 6.14 -1.56
C VAL A 477 24.69 5.77 -2.68
N ASP A 478 25.11 6.74 -3.50
CA ASP A 478 26.13 6.53 -4.53
C ASP A 478 27.46 6.04 -3.92
N ALA A 479 27.87 6.59 -2.77
CA ALA A 479 29.06 6.13 -2.06
C ALA A 479 28.91 4.70 -1.50
N GLU A 480 27.72 4.31 -1.05
CA GLU A 480 27.44 2.90 -0.66
C GLU A 480 27.52 1.95 -1.85
N VAL A 481 27.01 2.37 -3.02
CA VAL A 481 27.16 1.63 -4.28
C VAL A 481 28.63 1.51 -4.66
N GLY A 482 29.42 2.58 -4.50
CA GLY A 482 30.87 2.55 -4.74
C GLY A 482 31.59 1.52 -3.87
N ARG A 483 31.33 1.53 -2.56
CA ARG A 483 31.84 0.52 -1.63
C ARG A 483 31.45 -0.90 -2.03
N ALA A 484 30.20 -1.08 -2.44
CA ALA A 484 29.70 -2.38 -2.89
C ALA A 484 30.45 -2.87 -4.14
N ILE A 485 30.71 -1.99 -5.12
CA ILE A 485 31.49 -2.30 -6.33
C ILE A 485 32.93 -2.69 -5.96
N GLU A 486 33.57 -1.94 -5.07
CA GLU A 486 34.96 -2.17 -4.64
C GLU A 486 35.14 -3.50 -3.88
N GLY A 487 34.09 -3.99 -3.21
CA GLY A 487 34.09 -5.25 -2.49
C GLY A 487 33.85 -6.51 -3.33
N LEU A 488 33.57 -6.37 -4.64
CA LEU A 488 33.28 -7.51 -5.52
C LEU A 488 34.56 -8.25 -5.92
N THR A 489 34.48 -9.58 -5.94
CA THR A 489 35.50 -10.46 -6.53
C THR A 489 34.99 -11.08 -7.84
N PRO A 490 35.84 -11.64 -8.71
CA PRO A 490 35.38 -12.27 -9.94
C PRO A 490 34.32 -13.35 -9.69
N GLY A 491 33.18 -13.25 -10.37
CA GLY A 491 32.02 -14.11 -10.15
C GLY A 491 31.02 -13.57 -9.12
N ASP A 492 31.30 -12.48 -8.42
CA ASP A 492 30.29 -11.81 -7.59
C ASP A 492 29.34 -10.96 -8.45
N LEU A 493 28.14 -10.73 -7.92
CA LEU A 493 27.10 -9.90 -8.52
C LEU A 493 26.60 -8.86 -7.51
N LEU A 494 26.62 -7.60 -7.93
CA LEU A 494 25.91 -6.51 -7.27
C LEU A 494 24.59 -6.28 -7.99
N LEU A 495 23.50 -6.24 -7.22
CA LEU A 495 22.19 -5.78 -7.65
C LEU A 495 21.83 -4.51 -6.87
N VAL A 496 21.55 -3.41 -7.57
CA VAL A 496 20.99 -2.20 -6.96
C VAL A 496 19.56 -2.05 -7.44
N VAL A 497 18.61 -2.26 -6.54
CA VAL A 497 17.19 -2.38 -6.85
C VAL A 497 16.43 -1.26 -6.18
N SER A 498 15.66 -0.51 -6.95
CA SER A 498 14.60 0.32 -6.39
C SER A 498 13.24 -0.27 -6.71
N GLY A 499 12.42 -0.49 -5.68
CA GLY A 499 11.09 -1.08 -5.85
C GLY A 499 10.06 -0.12 -6.46
N PHE A 500 10.30 1.19 -6.35
CA PHE A 500 9.45 2.26 -6.84
C PHE A 500 10.19 3.60 -6.76
N GLY A 501 9.85 4.52 -7.66
CA GLY A 501 10.32 5.90 -7.57
C GLY A 501 9.39 6.82 -6.78
N MET A 502 9.62 8.12 -6.89
CA MET A 502 8.89 9.17 -6.20
C MET A 502 8.42 10.22 -7.22
N GLN A 503 7.20 10.72 -7.05
CA GLN A 503 6.64 11.79 -7.90
C GLN A 503 5.98 12.89 -7.06
N PRO A 504 5.74 14.08 -7.63
CA PRO A 504 4.96 15.12 -6.97
C PRO A 504 3.56 14.66 -6.56
N VAL A 505 3.10 15.12 -5.40
CA VAL A 505 1.72 14.92 -4.94
C VAL A 505 0.74 15.71 -5.82
N ASP A 506 -0.43 15.11 -6.09
CA ASP A 506 -1.51 15.75 -6.83
C ASP A 506 -2.00 17.04 -6.13
N PRO A 507 -2.19 18.16 -6.85
CA PRO A 507 -2.66 19.42 -6.27
C PRO A 507 -3.92 19.30 -5.42
N LEU A 508 -4.89 18.45 -5.81
CA LEU A 508 -6.12 18.25 -5.04
C LEU A 508 -5.86 17.55 -3.69
N LYS A 509 -4.91 16.59 -3.67
CA LYS A 509 -4.49 15.93 -2.42
C LYS A 509 -3.78 16.91 -1.48
N HIS A 510 -2.98 17.82 -2.02
CA HIS A 510 -2.33 18.89 -1.23
C HIS A 510 -3.35 19.80 -0.53
N VAL A 511 -4.39 20.24 -1.23
CA VAL A 511 -5.44 21.09 -0.65
C VAL A 511 -6.17 20.36 0.47
N LEU A 512 -6.53 19.10 0.25
CA LEU A 512 -7.21 18.29 1.27
C LEU A 512 -6.33 18.06 2.50
N ALA A 513 -5.05 17.73 2.31
CA ALA A 513 -4.09 17.52 3.40
C ALA A 513 -3.99 18.76 4.32
N ARG A 514 -3.94 19.97 3.74
CA ARG A 514 -3.93 21.24 4.48
C ARG A 514 -5.20 21.45 5.31
N ILE A 515 -6.37 21.15 4.74
CA ILE A 515 -7.66 21.24 5.46
C ILE A 515 -7.67 20.26 6.65
N THR A 516 -7.11 19.07 6.47
CA THR A 516 -7.05 18.03 7.51
C THR A 516 -5.84 18.14 8.46
N ARG A 517 -5.03 19.22 8.37
CA ARG A 517 -3.80 19.41 9.15
C ARG A 517 -2.79 18.24 9.06
N GLN A 518 -2.74 17.57 7.92
CA GLN A 518 -1.74 16.54 7.66
C GLN A 518 -0.38 17.18 7.33
N PRO A 519 0.75 16.45 7.49
CA PRO A 519 2.05 16.92 7.04
C PRO A 519 1.99 17.32 5.56
N ASP A 520 2.63 18.44 5.20
CA ASP A 520 2.69 18.92 3.81
C ASP A 520 3.67 18.05 3.01
N LEU A 521 3.19 16.89 2.56
CA LEU A 521 3.92 15.95 1.72
C LEU A 521 4.06 16.55 0.32
N SER A 522 5.30 16.71 -0.16
CA SER A 522 5.60 17.10 -1.54
C SER A 522 5.74 15.91 -2.48
N GLY A 523 6.36 14.82 -2.03
CA GLY A 523 6.52 13.59 -2.78
C GLY A 523 5.47 12.55 -2.40
N THR A 524 5.07 11.71 -3.33
CA THR A 524 4.29 10.49 -3.09
C THR A 524 4.75 9.37 -3.98
N HIS A 525 4.63 8.14 -3.47
CA HIS A 525 4.80 6.94 -4.25
C HIS A 525 3.46 6.25 -4.56
N ASP A 526 2.30 6.75 -4.13
CA ASP A 526 0.99 6.05 -4.28
C ASP A 526 0.70 5.56 -5.72
N ARG A 527 1.07 6.40 -6.71
CA ARG A 527 1.07 6.06 -8.15
C ARG A 527 2.46 6.20 -8.75
N ALA A 528 3.48 5.77 -8.02
CA ALA A 528 4.89 5.98 -8.33
C ALA A 528 5.23 5.64 -9.79
N PRO A 529 6.23 6.33 -10.36
CA PRO A 529 6.93 5.80 -11.52
C PRO A 529 7.54 4.45 -11.17
N ASP A 530 7.84 3.69 -12.22
CA ASP A 530 8.55 2.43 -12.06
C ASP A 530 9.85 2.60 -11.26
N GLY A 531 10.23 1.53 -10.57
CA GLY A 531 11.55 1.43 -9.98
C GLY A 531 12.59 1.06 -11.04
N PHE A 532 13.72 0.53 -10.60
CA PHE A 532 14.77 0.07 -11.50
C PHE A 532 15.55 -1.09 -10.89
N LEU A 533 16.29 -1.79 -11.73
CA LEU A 533 17.34 -2.71 -11.32
C LEU A 533 18.61 -2.40 -12.10
N PHE A 534 19.72 -2.22 -11.39
CA PHE A 534 21.07 -2.30 -11.93
C PHE A 534 21.69 -3.65 -11.53
N ALA A 535 22.42 -4.25 -12.45
CA ALA A 535 23.28 -5.39 -12.21
C ALA A 535 24.72 -5.05 -12.60
N TYR A 536 25.69 -5.47 -11.79
CA TYR A 536 27.11 -5.24 -12.04
C TYR A 536 27.95 -6.42 -11.56
N GLY A 537 28.88 -6.88 -12.39
CA GLY A 537 29.72 -8.03 -12.10
C GLY A 537 30.35 -8.60 -13.38
N THR A 538 31.31 -9.50 -13.25
CA THR A 538 32.05 -10.05 -14.41
C THR A 538 31.19 -10.88 -15.36
N ALA A 539 30.04 -11.37 -14.88
CA ALA A 539 29.08 -12.15 -15.66
C ALA A 539 28.01 -11.31 -16.35
N VAL A 540 27.93 -10.01 -16.05
CA VAL A 540 26.87 -9.11 -16.51
C VAL A 540 27.17 -8.64 -17.93
N GLU A 541 26.14 -8.60 -18.78
CA GLU A 541 26.19 -8.02 -20.13
C GLU A 541 25.82 -6.53 -20.06
N PRO A 542 26.76 -5.60 -20.27
CA PRO A 542 26.49 -4.17 -20.09
C PRO A 542 25.42 -3.64 -21.05
N GLY A 543 24.62 -2.70 -20.57
CA GLY A 543 23.65 -1.96 -21.39
C GLY A 543 22.25 -1.88 -20.78
N ARG A 544 21.35 -1.21 -21.52
CA ARG A 544 19.93 -1.10 -21.15
C ARG A 544 19.15 -2.29 -21.70
N HIS A 545 18.43 -2.96 -20.82
CA HIS A 545 17.63 -4.15 -21.13
C HIS A 545 16.13 -3.84 -21.13
N GLN A 546 15.31 -4.82 -21.54
CA GLN A 546 13.86 -4.68 -21.56
C GLN A 546 13.29 -4.48 -20.15
N ARG A 547 12.21 -3.71 -20.07
CA ARG A 547 11.45 -3.47 -18.83
C ARG A 547 11.08 -4.80 -18.17
N GLY A 548 11.35 -4.91 -16.88
CA GLY A 548 10.97 -6.06 -16.05
C GLY A 548 9.87 -5.71 -15.06
N SER A 549 9.61 -6.62 -14.15
CA SER A 549 8.66 -6.48 -13.04
C SER A 549 9.34 -6.71 -11.71
N ILE A 550 8.85 -6.09 -10.63
CA ILE A 550 9.41 -6.27 -9.29
C ILE A 550 9.50 -7.75 -8.87
N VAL A 551 8.60 -8.60 -9.37
CA VAL A 551 8.62 -10.06 -9.11
C VAL A 551 9.79 -10.78 -9.80
N ASP A 552 10.51 -10.15 -10.73
CA ASP A 552 11.65 -10.76 -11.42
C ASP A 552 12.91 -10.82 -10.54
N VAL A 553 12.95 -10.09 -9.41
CA VAL A 553 14.12 -9.98 -8.53
C VAL A 553 14.51 -11.34 -7.94
N ALA A 554 13.61 -12.00 -7.21
CA ALA A 554 13.87 -13.31 -6.62
C ALA A 554 14.30 -14.38 -7.65
N PRO A 555 13.57 -14.64 -8.74
CA PRO A 555 13.97 -15.66 -9.71
C PRO A 555 15.30 -15.33 -10.41
N THR A 556 15.65 -14.05 -10.60
CA THR A 556 16.96 -13.67 -11.13
C THR A 556 18.09 -14.01 -10.16
N VAL A 557 17.91 -13.76 -8.86
CA VAL A 557 18.89 -14.16 -7.82
C VAL A 557 19.01 -15.68 -7.73
N LEU A 558 17.89 -16.41 -7.74
CA LEU A 558 17.89 -17.87 -7.73
C LEU A 558 18.64 -18.44 -8.94
N TYR A 559 18.37 -17.91 -10.13
CA TYR A 559 19.06 -18.31 -11.36
C TYR A 559 20.58 -18.10 -11.26
N TYR A 560 21.02 -16.91 -10.83
CA TYR A 560 22.45 -16.61 -10.71
C TYR A 560 23.17 -17.56 -9.74
N LEU A 561 22.49 -17.93 -8.66
CA LEU A 561 23.02 -18.82 -7.62
C LEU A 561 22.84 -20.32 -7.95
N GLY A 562 22.29 -20.66 -9.12
CA GLY A 562 22.11 -22.03 -9.58
C GLY A 562 20.95 -22.78 -8.93
N VAL A 563 19.97 -22.06 -8.39
CA VAL A 563 18.77 -22.63 -7.78
C VAL A 563 17.62 -22.66 -8.81
N PRO A 564 16.92 -23.80 -8.97
CA PRO A 564 15.78 -23.91 -9.88
C PRO A 564 14.67 -22.90 -9.58
N ILE A 565 13.97 -22.45 -10.63
CA ILE A 565 12.86 -21.49 -10.53
C ILE A 565 11.54 -22.25 -10.34
N GLY A 566 10.72 -21.80 -9.39
CA GLY A 566 9.37 -22.35 -9.19
C GLY A 566 8.43 -21.93 -10.31
N ARG A 567 7.66 -22.84 -10.89
CA ARG A 567 6.63 -22.52 -11.89
C ARG A 567 5.43 -21.77 -11.32
N ASP A 568 5.32 -21.73 -9.99
CA ASP A 568 4.33 -20.97 -9.24
C ASP A 568 4.73 -19.49 -9.03
N MET A 569 5.99 -19.14 -9.28
CA MET A 569 6.45 -17.75 -9.30
C MET A 569 5.82 -16.99 -10.48
N ASP A 570 5.47 -15.73 -10.24
CA ASP A 570 4.91 -14.85 -11.27
C ASP A 570 6.02 -14.15 -12.08
N GLY A 571 7.20 -13.96 -11.48
CA GLY A 571 8.35 -13.33 -12.12
C GLY A 571 9.23 -14.29 -12.91
N TYR A 572 10.05 -13.72 -13.79
CA TYR A 572 10.97 -14.46 -14.66
C TYR A 572 12.41 -14.25 -14.23
N ALA A 573 13.24 -15.29 -14.38
CA ALA A 573 14.68 -15.16 -14.25
C ALA A 573 15.23 -14.33 -15.43
N ARG A 574 15.78 -13.15 -15.15
CA ARG A 574 16.32 -12.22 -16.15
C ARG A 574 17.71 -12.66 -16.62
N ALA A 575 17.74 -13.77 -17.36
CA ALA A 575 18.97 -14.31 -17.94
C ALA A 575 19.58 -13.39 -19.00
N ASP A 576 18.78 -12.49 -19.58
CA ASP A 576 19.21 -11.46 -20.52
C ASP A 576 20.19 -10.44 -19.91
N LEU A 577 20.26 -10.33 -18.58
CA LEU A 577 21.26 -9.50 -17.89
C LEU A 577 22.68 -10.04 -17.96
N PHE A 578 22.86 -11.31 -18.33
CA PHE A 578 24.14 -11.99 -18.25
C PHE A 578 24.69 -12.31 -19.63
N ALA A 579 26.02 -12.28 -19.73
CA ALA A 579 26.73 -12.58 -20.97
C ALA A 579 26.40 -13.99 -21.46
N LYS A 580 26.39 -14.18 -22.78
CA LYS A 580 26.07 -15.48 -23.40
C LYS A 580 26.92 -16.65 -22.89
N ALA A 581 28.20 -16.39 -22.58
CA ALA A 581 29.10 -17.39 -22.01
C ALA A 581 28.59 -17.90 -20.65
N PHE A 582 28.00 -17.04 -19.83
CA PHE A 582 27.40 -17.41 -18.55
C PHE A 582 26.14 -18.24 -18.72
N THR A 583 25.25 -17.84 -19.64
CA THR A 583 23.91 -18.44 -19.79
C THR A 583 23.93 -19.80 -20.49
N VAL A 584 24.87 -20.03 -21.40
CA VAL A 584 25.03 -21.33 -22.10
C VAL A 584 25.45 -22.44 -21.14
N GLU A 585 26.35 -22.15 -20.20
CA GLU A 585 26.80 -23.12 -19.20
C GLU A 585 25.79 -23.32 -18.06
N ARG A 586 24.85 -22.39 -17.91
CA ARG A 586 23.85 -22.36 -16.82
C ARG A 586 22.44 -22.20 -17.40
N PRO A 587 21.86 -23.26 -17.97
CA PRO A 587 20.47 -23.21 -18.41
C PRO A 587 19.52 -22.99 -17.23
N ILE A 588 18.43 -22.25 -17.46
CA ILE A 588 17.38 -22.07 -16.45
C ILE A 588 16.73 -23.43 -16.20
N THR A 589 16.67 -23.82 -14.93
CA THR A 589 15.99 -25.04 -14.49
C THR A 589 14.70 -24.69 -13.75
N PHE A 590 13.68 -25.54 -13.88
CA PHE A 590 12.37 -25.31 -13.29
C PHE A 590 11.93 -26.47 -12.41
N ILE A 591 11.23 -26.16 -11.33
CA ILE A 591 10.49 -27.11 -10.49
C ILE A 591 9.02 -26.67 -10.38
N PRO A 592 8.09 -27.56 -9.97
CA PRO A 592 6.68 -27.17 -9.83
C PRO A 592 6.47 -26.01 -8.85
N SER A 593 7.05 -26.10 -7.64
CA SER A 593 6.96 -25.06 -6.62
C SER A 593 8.02 -25.27 -5.53
N HIS A 594 8.46 -24.18 -4.90
CA HIS A 594 9.26 -24.22 -3.66
C HIS A 594 8.39 -24.30 -2.39
N GLY A 595 7.06 -24.11 -2.50
CA GLY A 595 6.10 -24.08 -1.39
C GLY A 595 5.59 -25.45 -0.90
N ARG A 596 5.79 -26.50 -1.70
CA ARG A 596 5.19 -27.85 -1.63
C ARG A 596 3.67 -27.88 -1.75
#